data_AF-A0A1G8NE20-F1
#
_entry.id   AF-A0A1G8NE20-F1
#
_cell.length_a   1.000
_cell.length_b   1.000
_cell.length_c   1.000
_cell.angle_alpha   90.00
_cell.angle_beta   90.00
_cell.angle_gamma   90.00
#
_symmetry.space_group_name_H-M   'P 1'
#
loop_
_entity.id
_entity.type
_entity.pdbx_description
1 polymer ?
#
loop_
_entity_poly.entity_id
_entity_poly.type
_entity_poly.pdbx_seq_one_letter_code
_entity_poly.pdbx_strand_id
1 'polypeptide(L)'
;MEALKRRRLIQSVAGVAAVGLVAGLASAITSGSAASAQTFNVQLAASCTIPVAGAEVYQATLSATLPDQIHVGDTLGLGDPKISILLNSATTDALQILGATTLQGTITASAHVTNVDKPDQSINADVPPTAVPQTTDANGDGPPFTISASAVSPTATVTSAGVATLTATTVSAVFDPKNAAGTSVLPVAKRNIPCTFVAGQDLTLGSVTILPAVTPTPAPTAVPTPAPTAVPTPKPTTAPTPAPTAVPTPVPTPISTMVPTPTPTVVPPTPAPTPVATPAPTPAPTAVPTPSTLPTPTPTAVPTPAPTAVPTPTPAPSLTHLDFDANGTITLPTINGKGKVGPGLVSTDVNLKNGTFSGTTTLPDITVNGSLFGFIPLTTVASFTELGPLTGQLAKGATDLVADLKANIGVKSVKALGILPLTSGSCHTASPVSIHLASNGKGEFSPFSGGTVSSTFAIGSLTDCGLLTGILNAIFPGPNNSLSLNLVTKDS
;
A
#
# COMPACT_ATOMS: atom_id res chain seq x y z
N MET A 1 -13.10 -51.42 38.09
CA MET A 1 -14.51 -51.76 38.30
C MET A 1 -15.34 -50.79 37.46
N GLU A 2 -16.16 -51.33 36.53
CA GLU A 2 -17.33 -50.72 35.83
C GLU A 2 -17.05 -49.44 35.02
N ALA A 3 -16.88 -49.41 33.68
CA ALA A 3 -17.69 -49.88 32.55
C ALA A 3 -19.16 -49.42 32.57
N LEU A 4 -19.57 -48.52 31.66
CA LEU A 4 -20.81 -48.67 30.84
C LEU A 4 -21.05 -47.52 29.83
N LYS A 5 -20.57 -47.75 28.61
CA LYS A 5 -21.33 -47.77 27.35
C LYS A 5 -22.78 -47.23 27.39
N ARG A 6 -23.06 -46.13 26.68
CA ARG A 6 -24.38 -45.91 26.04
C ARG A 6 -24.25 -45.30 24.64
N ARG A 7 -24.53 -46.15 23.64
CA ARG A 7 -24.98 -45.75 22.30
C ARG A 7 -26.44 -45.30 22.40
N ARG A 8 -26.81 -44.20 21.74
CA ARG A 8 -28.16 -44.00 21.19
C ARG A 8 -28.04 -43.48 19.76
N LEU A 9 -28.44 -44.35 18.83
CA LEU A 9 -28.92 -43.99 17.51
C LEU A 9 -30.27 -43.28 17.68
N ILE A 10 -30.47 -42.14 17.00
CA ILE A 10 -31.78 -41.71 16.51
C ILE A 10 -31.54 -41.22 15.08
N GLN A 11 -32.26 -41.82 14.13
CA GLN A 11 -32.27 -41.49 12.71
C GLN A 11 -33.17 -40.27 12.44
N SER A 12 -32.82 -39.56 11.35
CA SER A 12 -33.69 -38.87 10.37
C SER A 12 -34.55 -37.68 10.84
N VAL A 13 -34.38 -36.52 10.18
CA VAL A 13 -35.19 -36.02 9.05
C VAL A 13 -34.44 -34.85 8.37
N ALA A 14 -34.61 -34.76 7.06
CA ALA A 14 -33.99 -33.84 6.10
C ALA A 14 -34.41 -32.36 6.25
N GLY A 15 -33.62 -31.46 5.64
CA GLY A 15 -34.19 -30.25 5.01
C GLY A 15 -33.46 -28.93 5.29
N VAL A 16 -32.81 -28.41 4.25
CA VAL A 16 -32.78 -26.99 3.82
C VAL A 16 -32.17 -25.94 4.76
N ALA A 17 -31.02 -25.40 4.36
CA ALA A 17 -30.72 -23.96 4.45
C ALA A 17 -29.57 -23.61 3.48
N ALA A 18 -29.86 -23.63 2.18
CA ALA A 18 -29.09 -22.84 1.23
C ALA A 18 -29.48 -21.37 1.47
N VAL A 19 -28.50 -20.55 1.86
CA VAL A 19 -28.69 -19.11 2.02
C VAL A 19 -28.82 -18.51 0.62
N GLY A 20 -30.06 -18.47 0.14
CA GLY A 20 -30.50 -17.51 -0.84
C GLY A 20 -30.83 -16.21 -0.12
N LEU A 21 -30.17 -15.12 -0.51
CA LEU A 21 -30.64 -13.79 -0.19
C LEU A 21 -30.67 -12.92 -1.45
N VAL A 22 -31.91 -12.82 -1.96
CA VAL A 22 -32.55 -11.67 -2.60
C VAL A 22 -31.99 -11.23 -3.95
N ALA A 23 -32.39 -11.97 -4.99
CA ALA A 23 -32.78 -11.36 -6.25
C ALA A 23 -34.06 -10.54 -6.00
N GLY A 24 -33.89 -9.22 -5.91
CA GLY A 24 -35.02 -8.28 -5.88
C GLY A 24 -35.62 -8.17 -7.27
N LEU A 25 -36.87 -8.61 -7.40
CA LEU A 25 -37.75 -8.27 -8.51
C LEU A 25 -37.94 -6.75 -8.56
N ALA A 26 -37.31 -6.09 -9.53
CA ALA A 26 -37.77 -4.83 -10.06
C ALA A 26 -38.26 -5.07 -11.49
N SER A 27 -39.56 -5.35 -11.61
CA SER A 27 -40.27 -5.26 -12.88
C SER A 27 -40.34 -3.78 -13.26
N ALA A 28 -39.45 -3.33 -14.13
CA ALA A 28 -39.67 -2.16 -14.97
C ALA A 28 -39.43 -2.59 -16.42
N ILE A 29 -40.52 -2.78 -17.15
CA ILE A 29 -40.49 -2.86 -18.60
C ILE A 29 -40.28 -1.41 -19.07
N THR A 30 -39.02 -0.98 -19.09
CA THR A 30 -38.60 0.11 -19.97
C THR A 30 -37.81 -0.57 -21.08
N SER A 31 -38.31 -0.49 -22.30
CA SER A 31 -37.53 -0.72 -23.51
C SER A 31 -36.41 0.33 -23.58
N GLY A 32 -35.40 0.17 -22.72
CA GLY A 32 -34.12 0.84 -22.82
C GLY A 32 -33.27 -0.05 -23.71
N SER A 33 -32.98 0.43 -24.92
CA SER A 33 -31.93 -0.11 -25.77
C SER A 33 -30.71 -0.41 -24.91
N ALA A 34 -30.16 -1.63 -24.97
CA ALA A 34 -28.92 -1.97 -24.29
C ALA A 34 -27.85 -0.98 -24.74
N ALA A 35 -27.54 0.01 -23.90
CA ALA A 35 -26.49 0.95 -24.18
C ALA A 35 -25.18 0.16 -24.21
N SER A 36 -24.49 0.18 -25.36
CA SER A 36 -23.12 -0.31 -25.45
C SER A 36 -22.28 0.46 -24.43
N ALA A 37 -21.43 -0.27 -23.71
CA ALA A 37 -20.70 0.26 -22.57
C ALA A 37 -19.21 0.09 -22.82
N GLN A 38 -18.47 1.19 -22.75
CA GLN A 38 -17.03 1.27 -22.94
C GLN A 38 -16.32 1.19 -21.60
N THR A 39 -15.35 0.29 -21.50
CA THR A 39 -14.43 0.24 -20.36
C THR A 39 -13.26 1.18 -20.62
N PHE A 40 -12.98 2.08 -19.69
CA PHE A 40 -11.77 2.90 -19.71
C PHE A 40 -10.77 2.38 -18.69
N ASN A 41 -9.48 2.60 -18.98
CA ASN A 41 -8.37 2.24 -18.10
C ASN A 41 -7.35 3.38 -18.17
N VAL A 42 -7.34 4.23 -17.15
CA VAL A 42 -6.55 5.45 -17.10
C VAL A 42 -5.51 5.34 -15.98
N GLN A 43 -4.27 5.67 -16.30
CA GLN A 43 -3.17 5.71 -15.34
C GLN A 43 -2.90 7.16 -14.95
N LEU A 44 -2.94 7.43 -13.65
CA LEU A 44 -2.70 8.74 -13.06
C LEU A 44 -1.54 8.65 -12.07
N ALA A 45 -0.63 9.62 -12.13
CA ALA A 45 0.41 9.76 -11.14
C ALA A 45 -0.08 10.67 -10.01
N ALA A 46 0.08 10.22 -8.77
CA ALA A 46 -0.21 11.01 -7.58
C ALA A 46 1.03 11.05 -6.67
N SER A 47 1.41 12.26 -6.24
CA SER A 47 2.38 12.46 -5.18
C SER A 47 1.65 12.36 -3.84
N CYS A 48 2.01 11.36 -3.04
CA CYS A 48 1.46 11.13 -1.72
C CYS A 48 2.54 11.36 -0.66
N THR A 49 2.22 12.15 0.36
CA THR A 49 3.15 12.39 1.47
C THR A 49 2.89 11.38 2.57
N ILE A 50 3.75 10.37 2.67
CA ILE A 50 3.74 9.44 3.78
C ILE A 50 4.44 10.12 4.95
N PRO A 51 3.85 10.17 6.16
CA PRO A 51 4.42 10.87 7.32
C PRO A 51 5.84 10.45 7.74
N VAL A 52 6.42 9.39 7.15
CA VAL A 52 7.79 8.90 7.43
C VAL A 52 8.64 8.65 6.20
N ALA A 53 8.05 8.25 5.07
CA ALA A 53 8.82 8.09 3.83
C ALA A 53 8.96 9.42 3.06
N GLY A 54 8.23 10.46 3.47
CA GLY A 54 8.16 11.72 2.74
C GLY A 54 7.23 11.63 1.54
N ALA A 55 7.42 12.55 0.59
CA ALA A 55 6.63 12.58 -0.63
C ALA A 55 7.15 11.54 -1.65
N GLU A 56 6.29 10.57 -1.98
CA GLU A 56 6.55 9.59 -3.03
C GLU A 56 5.51 9.69 -4.14
N VAL A 57 5.89 9.32 -5.36
CA VAL A 57 4.97 9.31 -6.51
C VAL A 57 4.51 7.89 -6.77
N TYR A 58 3.20 7.67 -6.72
CA TYR A 58 2.55 6.40 -7.02
C TYR A 58 1.80 6.48 -8.33
N GLN A 59 1.82 5.35 -9.05
CA GLN A 59 1.00 5.16 -10.24
C GLN A 59 -0.29 4.45 -9.85
N ALA A 60 -1.41 5.16 -10.01
CA ALA A 60 -2.75 4.63 -9.79
C ALA A 60 -3.43 4.36 -11.14
N THR A 61 -4.00 3.18 -11.28
CA THR A 61 -4.75 2.76 -12.45
C THR A 61 -6.23 2.72 -12.10
N LEU A 62 -7.02 3.60 -12.70
CA LEU A 62 -8.48 3.61 -12.56
C LEU A 62 -9.10 2.88 -13.74
N SER A 63 -9.94 1.90 -13.45
CA SER A 63 -10.74 1.20 -14.45
C SER A 63 -12.21 1.26 -14.07
N ALA A 64 -13.07 1.62 -15.01
CA ALA A 64 -14.52 1.54 -14.85
C ALA A 64 -15.18 1.48 -16.23
N THR A 65 -16.49 1.24 -16.22
CA THR A 65 -17.30 1.21 -17.44
C THR A 65 -18.20 2.43 -17.49
N LEU A 66 -18.25 3.10 -18.66
CA LEU A 66 -19.18 4.18 -18.96
C LEU A 66 -20.09 3.76 -20.12
N PRO A 67 -21.33 4.22 -20.18
CA PRO A 67 -22.15 4.07 -21.37
C PRO A 67 -21.53 4.85 -22.54
N ASP A 68 -21.70 4.37 -23.78
CA ASP A 68 -21.25 5.08 -24.99
C ASP A 68 -22.12 6.31 -25.25
N GLN A 69 -23.41 6.17 -24.98
CA GLN A 69 -24.45 7.17 -25.23
C GLN A 69 -25.49 7.15 -24.12
N ILE A 70 -26.00 8.34 -23.77
CA ILE A 70 -27.02 8.53 -22.73
C ILE A 70 -27.96 9.68 -23.14
N HIS A 71 -29.24 9.68 -22.76
CA HIS A 71 -30.17 10.77 -23.08
C HIS A 71 -30.27 11.78 -21.92
N VAL A 72 -30.64 13.02 -22.23
CA VAL A 72 -31.00 14.01 -21.21
C VAL A 72 -32.15 13.46 -20.35
N GLY A 73 -31.97 13.49 -19.03
CA GLY A 73 -32.89 12.93 -18.03
C GLY A 73 -32.47 11.55 -17.50
N ASP A 74 -31.56 10.85 -18.16
CA ASP A 74 -31.04 9.57 -17.69
C ASP A 74 -30.03 9.75 -16.54
N THR A 75 -29.76 8.66 -15.82
CA THR A 75 -28.79 8.64 -14.72
C THR A 75 -27.44 8.11 -15.20
N LEU A 76 -26.41 8.94 -15.09
CA LEU A 76 -25.01 8.61 -15.34
C LEU A 76 -24.35 8.05 -14.08
N GLY A 77 -23.71 6.90 -14.20
CA GLY A 77 -22.88 6.29 -13.17
C GLY A 77 -21.76 5.46 -13.80
N LEU A 78 -20.72 5.20 -13.02
CA LEU A 78 -19.61 4.30 -13.36
C LEU A 78 -20.02 2.86 -13.06
N GLY A 79 -19.87 1.97 -14.03
CA GLY A 79 -19.96 0.53 -13.82
C GLY A 79 -18.67 -0.04 -13.26
N ASP A 80 -18.75 -0.77 -12.14
CA ASP A 80 -17.66 -1.48 -11.47
C ASP A 80 -16.33 -0.70 -11.36
N PRO A 81 -16.31 0.51 -10.76
CA PRO A 81 -15.09 1.29 -10.61
C PRO A 81 -14.08 0.58 -9.69
N LYS A 82 -12.88 0.37 -10.23
CA LYS A 82 -11.73 -0.25 -9.54
C LYS A 82 -10.51 0.63 -9.64
N ILE A 83 -9.81 0.80 -8.52
CA ILE A 83 -8.54 1.51 -8.43
C ILE A 83 -7.46 0.50 -8.10
N SER A 84 -6.35 0.51 -8.83
CA SER A 84 -5.20 -0.36 -8.57
C SER A 84 -3.95 0.50 -8.39
N ILE A 85 -3.17 0.29 -7.33
CA ILE A 85 -1.98 1.09 -7.02
C ILE A 85 -0.80 0.15 -6.82
N LEU A 86 0.30 0.38 -7.54
CA LEU A 86 1.56 -0.32 -7.33
C LEU A 86 2.37 0.39 -6.25
N LEU A 87 2.52 -0.26 -5.10
CA LEU A 87 3.39 0.20 -4.02
C LEU A 87 4.81 -0.26 -4.29
N ASN A 88 5.77 0.65 -4.15
CA ASN A 88 7.19 0.39 -4.40
C ASN A 88 7.84 -0.39 -3.24
N SER A 89 9.08 -0.82 -3.45
CA SER A 89 9.85 -1.55 -2.44
C SER A 89 10.04 -0.74 -1.14
N ALA A 90 10.29 0.56 -1.22
CA ALA A 90 10.46 1.42 -0.03
C ALA A 90 9.21 1.42 0.86
N THR A 91 8.03 1.44 0.25
CA THR A 91 6.74 1.34 0.97
C THR A 91 6.59 -0.06 1.59
N THR A 92 6.95 -1.12 0.87
CA THR A 92 6.96 -2.48 1.42
C THR A 92 7.90 -2.60 2.63
N ASP A 93 9.11 -2.07 2.53
CA ASP A 93 10.13 -2.08 3.60
C ASP A 93 9.62 -1.36 4.84
N ALA A 94 9.06 -0.16 4.65
CA ALA A 94 8.44 0.59 5.72
C ALA A 94 7.36 -0.26 6.41
N LEU A 95 6.40 -0.80 5.67
CA LEU A 95 5.33 -1.65 6.22
C LEU A 95 5.87 -2.88 6.97
N GLN A 96 6.91 -3.53 6.44
CA GLN A 96 7.55 -4.67 7.09
C GLN A 96 8.25 -4.28 8.40
N ILE A 97 8.92 -3.13 8.45
CA ILE A 97 9.52 -2.61 9.69
C ILE A 97 8.46 -2.33 10.73
N LEU A 98 7.29 -1.82 10.34
CA LEU A 98 6.17 -1.61 11.25
C LEU A 98 5.50 -2.92 11.71
N GLY A 99 5.89 -4.05 11.13
CA GLY A 99 5.27 -5.34 11.42
C GLY A 99 3.88 -5.48 10.82
N ALA A 100 3.57 -4.70 9.78
CA ALA A 100 2.34 -4.83 9.03
C ALA A 100 2.36 -6.13 8.23
N THR A 101 1.37 -6.98 8.47
CA THR A 101 1.10 -8.19 7.67
C THR A 101 -0.02 -7.96 6.67
N THR A 102 -0.90 -6.99 6.94
CA THR A 102 -1.96 -6.59 6.03
C THR A 102 -2.06 -5.08 5.93
N LEU A 103 -2.52 -4.61 4.78
CA LEU A 103 -2.84 -3.21 4.50
C LEU A 103 -4.31 -3.13 4.09
N GLN A 104 -5.08 -2.31 4.77
CA GLN A 104 -6.48 -2.00 4.45
C GLN A 104 -6.69 -0.50 4.58
N GLY A 105 -7.77 0.03 4.02
CA GLY A 105 -8.00 1.47 4.06
C GLY A 105 -9.09 1.93 3.12
N THR A 106 -9.15 3.23 2.92
CA THR A 106 -10.08 3.88 2.00
C THR A 106 -9.33 4.87 1.13
N ILE A 107 -9.74 4.97 -0.13
CA ILE A 107 -9.25 5.97 -1.08
C ILE A 107 -10.46 6.82 -1.45
N THR A 108 -10.35 8.13 -1.27
CA THR A 108 -11.40 9.09 -1.65
C THR A 108 -10.87 9.92 -2.81
N ALA A 109 -11.51 9.80 -3.96
CA ALA A 109 -11.22 10.59 -5.14
C ALA A 109 -12.42 11.47 -5.48
N SER A 110 -12.18 12.73 -5.83
CA SER A 110 -13.22 13.61 -6.36
C SER A 110 -13.03 13.79 -7.86
N ALA A 111 -14.15 13.93 -8.56
CA ALA A 111 -14.17 14.16 -10.00
C ALA A 111 -15.24 15.22 -10.34
N HIS A 112 -14.95 16.04 -11.34
CA HIS A 112 -15.89 16.98 -11.92
C HIS A 112 -16.47 16.39 -13.21
N VAL A 113 -17.79 16.46 -13.35
CA VAL A 113 -18.56 15.97 -14.49
C VAL A 113 -19.35 17.14 -15.10
N THR A 114 -19.20 17.36 -16.40
CA THR A 114 -19.97 18.40 -17.11
C THR A 114 -21.37 17.91 -17.49
N ASN A 115 -22.31 18.83 -17.72
CA ASN A 115 -23.66 18.56 -18.23
C ASN A 115 -24.56 17.66 -17.35
N VAL A 116 -24.32 17.66 -16.04
CA VAL A 116 -25.11 16.92 -15.04
C VAL A 116 -25.65 17.86 -13.94
N ASP A 117 -26.58 17.38 -13.13
CA ASP A 117 -27.19 18.13 -12.02
C ASP A 117 -26.24 18.29 -10.82
N LYS A 118 -25.33 17.33 -10.62
CA LYS A 118 -24.30 17.33 -9.56
C LYS A 118 -22.92 17.18 -10.21
N PRO A 119 -22.24 18.29 -10.53
CA PRO A 119 -20.99 18.25 -11.28
C PRO A 119 -19.84 17.67 -10.44
N ASP A 120 -19.79 17.98 -9.14
CA ASP A 120 -18.74 17.45 -8.25
C ASP A 120 -19.18 16.12 -7.62
N GLN A 121 -18.46 15.07 -7.98
CA GLN A 121 -18.72 13.70 -7.56
C GLN A 121 -17.61 13.21 -6.65
N SER A 122 -17.97 12.57 -5.53
CA SER A 122 -17.02 11.89 -4.64
C SER A 122 -17.13 10.39 -4.82
N ILE A 123 -15.98 9.74 -5.01
CA ILE A 123 -15.84 8.30 -5.17
C ILE A 123 -15.05 7.78 -3.98
N ASN A 124 -15.71 6.97 -3.16
CA ASN A 124 -15.10 6.32 -2.02
C ASN A 124 -14.83 4.85 -2.38
N ALA A 125 -13.56 4.47 -2.36
CA ALA A 125 -13.10 3.13 -2.68
C ALA A 125 -12.54 2.46 -1.43
N ASP A 126 -13.04 1.27 -1.12
CA ASP A 126 -12.55 0.47 0.00
C ASP A 126 -11.42 -0.45 -0.47
N VAL A 127 -10.29 -0.37 0.22
CA VAL A 127 -9.16 -1.28 0.05
C VAL A 127 -9.36 -2.44 1.04
N PRO A 128 -9.72 -3.64 0.55
CA PRO A 128 -9.86 -4.81 1.41
C PRO A 128 -8.50 -5.21 2.00
N PRO A 129 -8.49 -6.00 3.09
CA PRO A 129 -7.26 -6.50 3.70
C PRO A 129 -6.37 -7.20 2.67
N THR A 130 -5.29 -6.52 2.27
CA THR A 130 -4.33 -7.00 1.29
C THR A 130 -3.08 -7.45 2.02
N ALA A 131 -2.58 -8.64 1.73
CA ALA A 131 -1.39 -9.18 2.38
C ALA A 131 -0.15 -8.36 1.96
N VAL A 132 0.60 -7.88 2.95
CA VAL A 132 1.90 -7.23 2.74
C VAL A 132 2.94 -8.34 2.56
N PRO A 133 3.71 -8.36 1.46
CA PRO A 133 4.79 -9.32 1.29
C PRO A 133 5.77 -9.27 2.46
N GLN A 134 6.14 -10.43 2.98
CA GLN A 134 7.08 -10.55 4.11
C GLN A 134 8.47 -11.05 3.67
N THR A 135 8.63 -11.37 2.39
CA THR A 135 9.89 -11.77 1.79
C THR A 135 10.77 -10.56 1.52
N THR A 136 12.07 -10.78 1.52
CA THR A 136 13.08 -9.81 1.10
C THR A 136 13.98 -10.43 0.04
N ASP A 137 14.53 -9.62 -0.85
CA ASP A 137 15.54 -10.04 -1.81
C ASP A 137 16.93 -10.23 -1.16
N ALA A 138 17.95 -10.46 -1.97
CA ALA A 138 19.34 -10.63 -1.50
C ALA A 138 19.91 -9.36 -0.83
N ASN A 139 19.32 -8.19 -1.08
CA ASN A 139 19.71 -6.91 -0.50
C ASN A 139 18.88 -6.56 0.74
N GLY A 140 17.87 -7.37 1.08
CA GLY A 140 16.95 -7.09 2.18
C GLY A 140 15.72 -6.26 1.77
N ASP A 141 15.54 -5.96 0.49
CA ASP A 141 14.44 -5.14 0.00
C ASP A 141 13.18 -6.00 -0.24
N GLY A 142 12.04 -5.51 0.21
CA GLY A 142 10.73 -6.07 -0.02
C GLY A 142 10.29 -5.92 -1.48
N PRO A 143 9.56 -6.89 -2.04
CA PRO A 143 9.08 -6.76 -3.41
C PRO A 143 7.99 -5.67 -3.48
N PRO A 144 7.87 -4.96 -4.61
CA PRO A 144 6.72 -4.12 -4.86
C PRO A 144 5.45 -4.98 -4.91
N PHE A 145 4.32 -4.43 -4.49
CA PHE A 145 3.04 -5.13 -4.52
C PHE A 145 1.88 -4.20 -4.85
N THR A 146 0.80 -4.78 -5.35
CA THR A 146 -0.37 -4.04 -5.79
C THR A 146 -1.47 -4.13 -4.76
N ILE A 147 -2.07 -2.98 -4.42
CA ILE A 147 -3.35 -2.91 -3.73
C ILE A 147 -4.45 -2.61 -4.74
N SER A 148 -5.64 -3.15 -4.52
CA SER A 148 -6.82 -2.86 -5.33
C SER A 148 -7.96 -2.39 -4.44
N ALA A 149 -8.64 -1.32 -4.84
CA ALA A 149 -9.81 -0.79 -4.16
C ALA A 149 -11.03 -0.92 -5.07
N SER A 150 -12.15 -1.30 -4.47
CA SER A 150 -13.45 -1.32 -5.15
C SER A 150 -14.25 -0.14 -4.66
N ALA A 151 -14.83 0.64 -5.57
CA ALA A 151 -15.63 1.80 -5.23
C ALA A 151 -17.12 1.59 -5.49
N VAL A 152 -17.94 2.33 -4.77
CA VAL A 152 -19.35 2.50 -5.11
C VAL A 152 -19.45 3.73 -6.01
N SER A 153 -20.08 3.59 -7.18
CA SER A 153 -20.24 4.73 -8.08
C SER A 153 -21.26 5.71 -7.53
N PRO A 154 -20.93 7.02 -7.43
CA PRO A 154 -21.95 8.04 -7.33
C PRO A 154 -22.76 8.12 -8.63
N THR A 155 -24.01 8.56 -8.55
CA THR A 155 -24.87 8.76 -9.71
C THR A 155 -25.22 10.24 -9.87
N ALA A 156 -25.37 10.70 -11.11
CA ALA A 156 -25.82 12.04 -11.45
C ALA A 156 -26.82 11.99 -12.60
N THR A 157 -27.76 12.93 -12.65
CA THR A 157 -28.75 13.03 -13.72
C THR A 157 -28.23 13.96 -14.80
N VAL A 158 -28.34 13.54 -16.06
CA VAL A 158 -27.86 14.32 -17.20
C VAL A 158 -28.83 15.44 -17.53
N THR A 159 -28.35 16.68 -17.60
CA THR A 159 -29.20 17.88 -17.73
C THR A 159 -29.14 18.56 -19.09
N SER A 160 -28.07 18.36 -19.87
CA SER A 160 -27.86 19.05 -21.15
C SER A 160 -27.27 18.12 -22.20
N ALA A 161 -27.76 18.19 -23.44
CA ALA A 161 -27.18 17.45 -24.55
C ALA A 161 -25.78 17.98 -24.90
N GLY A 162 -24.91 17.12 -25.42
CA GLY A 162 -23.50 17.45 -25.70
C GLY A 162 -22.56 16.32 -25.34
N VAL A 163 -21.35 16.65 -24.87
CA VAL A 163 -20.38 15.66 -24.37
C VAL A 163 -20.15 15.92 -22.90
N ALA A 164 -20.46 14.94 -22.04
CA ALA A 164 -20.07 14.99 -20.64
C ALA A 164 -18.66 14.42 -20.48
N THR A 165 -17.79 15.18 -19.83
CA THR A 165 -16.39 14.85 -19.58
C THR A 165 -16.20 14.64 -18.08
N LEU A 166 -15.60 13.52 -17.70
CA LEU A 166 -15.26 13.21 -16.32
C LEU A 166 -13.79 13.56 -16.10
N THR A 167 -13.51 14.46 -15.17
CA THR A 167 -12.15 14.93 -14.88
C THR A 167 -11.84 14.74 -13.40
N ALA A 168 -10.75 14.06 -13.05
CA ALA A 168 -10.32 13.93 -11.67
C ALA A 168 -9.89 15.30 -11.10
N THR A 169 -10.21 15.58 -9.84
CA THR A 169 -9.89 16.86 -9.18
C THR A 169 -8.99 16.67 -7.99
N THR A 170 -9.37 15.82 -7.04
CA THR A 170 -8.60 15.57 -5.82
C THR A 170 -8.51 14.08 -5.51
N VAL A 171 -7.51 13.69 -4.72
CA VAL A 171 -7.33 12.34 -4.23
C VAL A 171 -6.76 12.37 -2.82
N SER A 172 -7.28 11.51 -1.95
CA SER A 172 -6.77 11.32 -0.59
C SER A 172 -6.92 9.86 -0.20
N ALA A 173 -6.06 9.37 0.69
CA ALA A 173 -6.12 8.00 1.16
C ALA A 173 -6.00 7.94 2.68
N VAL A 174 -6.71 6.99 3.29
CA VAL A 174 -6.57 6.64 4.70
C VAL A 174 -6.21 5.17 4.78
N PHE A 175 -4.99 4.87 5.22
CA PHE A 175 -4.49 3.49 5.32
C PHE A 175 -4.33 3.06 6.78
N ASP A 176 -4.78 1.85 7.08
CA ASP A 176 -4.66 1.18 8.37
C ASP A 176 -3.89 -0.14 8.20
N PRO A 177 -2.55 -0.10 8.21
CA PRO A 177 -1.76 -1.32 8.24
C PRO A 177 -1.93 -2.04 9.58
N LYS A 178 -2.05 -3.36 9.53
CA LYS A 178 -2.27 -4.21 10.70
C LYS A 178 -1.24 -5.32 10.81
N ASN A 179 -0.89 -5.67 12.03
CA ASN A 179 -0.02 -6.80 12.34
C ASN A 179 -0.78 -8.15 12.28
N ALA A 180 -0.06 -9.25 12.53
CA ALA A 180 -0.64 -10.60 12.51
C ALA A 180 -1.78 -10.80 13.52
N ALA A 181 -1.83 -10.00 14.60
CA ALA A 181 -2.89 -10.01 15.60
C ALA A 181 -4.10 -9.15 15.19
N GLY A 182 -4.07 -8.50 14.02
CA GLY A 182 -5.12 -7.59 13.55
C GLY A 182 -5.11 -6.22 14.23
N THR A 183 -4.06 -5.90 14.99
CA THR A 183 -3.90 -4.59 15.63
C THR A 183 -3.23 -3.63 14.66
N SER A 184 -3.74 -2.40 14.60
CA SER A 184 -3.16 -1.35 13.77
C SER A 184 -1.74 -0.99 14.21
N VAL A 185 -0.83 -0.89 13.26
CA VAL A 185 0.57 -0.51 13.51
C VAL A 185 0.83 0.98 13.31
N LEU A 186 -0.15 1.71 12.77
CA LEU A 186 -0.13 3.17 12.65
C LEU A 186 -1.16 3.84 13.59
N PRO A 187 -0.75 4.88 14.35
CA PRO A 187 -1.67 5.75 15.07
C PRO A 187 -2.66 6.43 14.11
N VAL A 188 -3.91 6.65 14.56
CA VAL A 188 -4.98 7.24 13.72
C VAL A 188 -4.54 8.55 13.06
N ALA A 189 -3.81 9.40 13.77
CA ALA A 189 -3.31 10.68 13.26
C ALA A 189 -2.36 10.55 12.05
N LYS A 190 -1.67 9.42 11.90
CA LYS A 190 -0.71 9.16 10.81
C LYS A 190 -1.28 8.26 9.70
N ARG A 191 -2.56 7.87 9.79
CA ARG A 191 -3.23 7.05 8.76
C ARG A 191 -3.69 7.85 7.55
N ASN A 192 -3.93 9.15 7.74
CA ASN A 192 -4.30 10.04 6.65
C ASN A 192 -3.07 10.35 5.79
N ILE A 193 -3.09 9.92 4.54
CA ILE A 193 -2.04 10.12 3.56
C ILE A 193 -2.54 11.16 2.54
N PRO A 194 -2.16 12.44 2.70
CA PRO A 194 -2.52 13.46 1.73
C PRO A 194 -1.82 13.16 0.40
N CYS A 195 -2.61 13.18 -0.67
CA CYS A 195 -2.13 12.95 -2.02
C CYS A 195 -2.53 14.13 -2.92
N THR A 196 -1.72 14.39 -3.94
CA THR A 196 -1.98 15.40 -4.96
C THR A 196 -1.62 14.84 -6.33
N PHE A 197 -2.41 15.15 -7.33
CA PHE A 197 -2.08 14.76 -8.70
C PHE A 197 -0.83 15.51 -9.19
N VAL A 198 0.04 14.81 -9.93
CA VAL A 198 1.26 15.42 -10.48
C VAL A 198 0.88 16.50 -11.50
N ALA A 199 1.53 17.66 -11.43
CA ALA A 199 1.23 18.79 -12.30
C ALA A 199 1.53 18.47 -13.78
N GLY A 200 0.68 18.97 -14.68
CA GLY A 200 0.87 18.84 -16.14
C GLY A 200 0.39 17.51 -16.74
N GLN A 201 -0.20 16.61 -15.95
CA GLN A 201 -0.84 15.40 -16.47
C GLN A 201 -2.30 15.67 -16.90
N ASP A 202 -2.79 14.88 -17.86
CA ASP A 202 -4.21 14.88 -18.22
C ASP A 202 -5.02 14.14 -17.14
N LEU A 203 -5.99 14.84 -16.55
CA LEU A 203 -6.87 14.31 -15.50
C LEU A 203 -8.21 13.81 -16.07
N THR A 204 -8.37 13.82 -17.39
CA THR A 204 -9.58 13.33 -18.06
C THR A 204 -9.67 11.80 -17.93
N LEU A 205 -10.72 11.33 -17.27
CA LEU A 205 -10.98 9.90 -17.04
C LEU A 205 -11.72 9.25 -18.20
N GLY A 206 -12.60 10.01 -18.85
CA GLY A 206 -13.43 9.55 -19.95
C GLY A 206 -14.49 10.56 -20.35
N SER A 207 -15.18 10.27 -21.44
CA SER A 207 -16.26 11.11 -21.97
C SER A 207 -17.42 10.27 -22.46
N VAL A 208 -18.64 10.76 -22.27
CA VAL A 208 -19.88 10.15 -22.77
C VAL A 208 -20.63 11.14 -23.64
N THR A 209 -21.21 10.65 -24.74
CA THR A 209 -22.05 11.48 -25.62
C THR A 209 -23.48 11.51 -25.09
N ILE A 210 -24.02 12.71 -24.93
CA ILE A 210 -25.38 12.95 -24.43
C ILE A 210 -26.29 13.36 -25.59
N LEU A 211 -27.30 12.53 -25.84
CA LEU A 211 -28.34 12.78 -26.83
C LEU A 211 -29.48 13.62 -26.24
N PRO A 212 -30.20 14.41 -27.06
CA PRO A 212 -31.39 15.13 -26.62
C PRO A 212 -32.43 14.20 -26.00
N ALA A 213 -33.27 14.73 -25.10
CA ALA A 213 -34.39 13.97 -24.55
C ALA A 213 -35.25 13.39 -25.68
N VAL A 214 -35.61 12.11 -25.58
CA VAL A 214 -36.56 11.50 -26.51
C VAL A 214 -37.92 12.17 -26.34
N THR A 215 -38.27 13.08 -27.25
CA THR A 215 -39.62 13.61 -27.32
C THR A 215 -40.55 12.47 -27.73
N PRO A 216 -41.60 12.14 -26.95
CA PRO A 216 -42.55 11.13 -27.38
C PRO A 216 -43.17 11.59 -28.69
N THR A 217 -42.97 10.81 -29.76
CA THR A 217 -43.74 11.00 -30.99
C THR A 217 -45.21 10.93 -30.59
N PRO A 218 -46.01 11.99 -30.83
CA PRO A 218 -47.43 11.96 -30.48
C PRO A 218 -48.04 10.71 -31.11
N ALA A 219 -48.73 9.91 -30.27
CA ALA A 219 -49.40 8.71 -30.74
C ALA A 219 -50.26 9.08 -31.95
N PRO A 220 -50.23 8.32 -33.06
CA PRO A 220 -51.04 8.64 -34.22
C PRO A 220 -52.48 8.77 -33.75
N THR A 221 -53.06 9.97 -33.92
CA THR A 221 -54.46 10.19 -33.61
C THR A 221 -55.24 9.20 -34.46
N ALA A 222 -55.92 8.24 -33.81
CA ALA A 222 -56.74 7.28 -34.51
C ALA A 222 -57.79 8.07 -35.31
N VAL A 223 -57.59 8.15 -36.63
CA VAL A 223 -58.65 8.62 -37.52
C VAL A 223 -59.79 7.62 -37.34
N PRO A 224 -61.01 8.06 -36.95
CA PRO A 224 -62.11 7.14 -36.75
C PRO A 224 -62.40 6.42 -38.06
N THR A 225 -62.16 5.11 -38.09
CA THR A 225 -62.62 4.23 -39.18
C THR A 225 -64.14 4.34 -39.25
N PRO A 226 -64.74 4.69 -40.40
CA PRO A 226 -66.19 4.70 -40.55
C PRO A 226 -66.77 3.33 -40.17
N ALA A 227 -67.84 3.34 -39.38
CA ALA A 227 -68.51 2.10 -38.96
C ALA A 227 -68.92 1.26 -40.19
N PRO A 228 -68.65 -0.06 -40.19
CA PRO A 228 -69.00 -0.92 -41.31
C PRO A 228 -70.53 -0.99 -41.44
N THR A 229 -71.05 -0.64 -42.62
CA THR A 229 -72.45 -0.86 -42.97
C THR A 229 -72.70 -2.36 -43.07
N ALA A 230 -73.60 -2.89 -42.24
CA ALA A 230 -73.93 -4.31 -42.24
C ALA A 230 -74.60 -4.70 -43.58
N VAL A 231 -73.92 -5.49 -44.39
CA VAL A 231 -74.51 -6.20 -45.53
C VAL A 231 -75.03 -7.55 -45.02
N PRO A 232 -76.30 -7.91 -45.28
CA PRO A 232 -76.87 -9.17 -44.79
C PRO A 232 -76.28 -10.38 -45.54
N THR A 233 -75.75 -11.33 -44.78
CA THR A 233 -75.21 -12.61 -45.29
C THR A 233 -76.33 -13.60 -45.62
N PRO A 234 -76.34 -14.26 -46.79
CA PRO A 234 -77.30 -15.32 -47.10
C PRO A 234 -77.07 -16.62 -46.31
N LYS A 235 -78.17 -17.34 -46.10
CA LYS A 235 -78.33 -18.57 -45.31
C LYS A 235 -77.39 -19.73 -45.71
N PRO A 236 -76.87 -20.53 -44.77
CA PRO A 236 -75.97 -21.66 -45.06
C PRO A 236 -76.68 -22.79 -45.81
N THR A 237 -75.99 -23.38 -46.81
CA THR A 237 -76.41 -24.60 -47.49
C THR A 237 -75.52 -25.75 -47.04
N THR A 238 -76.12 -26.85 -46.60
CA THR A 238 -75.46 -28.07 -46.10
C THR A 238 -75.11 -29.01 -47.26
N ALA A 239 -73.84 -29.35 -47.44
CA ALA A 239 -73.40 -30.49 -48.26
C ALA A 239 -72.50 -31.41 -47.41
N PRO A 240 -72.69 -32.74 -47.46
CA PRO A 240 -71.96 -33.68 -46.61
C PRO A 240 -70.58 -34.02 -47.18
N THR A 241 -69.57 -34.02 -46.30
CA THR A 241 -68.21 -34.48 -46.59
C THR A 241 -68.14 -36.02 -46.52
N PRO A 242 -67.61 -36.74 -47.53
CA PRO A 242 -67.46 -38.20 -47.46
C PRO A 242 -66.35 -38.63 -46.49
N ALA A 243 -66.56 -39.78 -45.85
CA ALA A 243 -65.65 -40.41 -44.90
C ALA A 243 -64.41 -41.03 -45.60
N PRO A 244 -63.18 -40.87 -45.06
CA PRO A 244 -62.00 -41.52 -45.61
C PRO A 244 -61.89 -42.99 -45.15
N THR A 245 -61.59 -43.84 -46.13
CA THR A 245 -61.46 -45.29 -46.08
C THR A 245 -60.14 -45.72 -45.41
N ALA A 246 -60.20 -46.76 -44.57
CA ALA A 246 -59.03 -47.40 -43.96
C ALA A 246 -58.28 -48.29 -44.96
N VAL A 247 -56.96 -48.17 -45.04
CA VAL A 247 -56.06 -49.05 -45.79
C VAL A 247 -55.02 -49.64 -44.81
N PRO A 248 -54.68 -50.93 -44.89
CA PRO A 248 -54.04 -51.65 -43.80
C PRO A 248 -52.52 -51.53 -43.74
N THR A 249 -52.05 -51.72 -42.51
CA THR A 249 -50.69 -51.88 -41.99
C THR A 249 -49.96 -53.08 -42.60
N PRO A 250 -48.67 -52.94 -43.01
CA PRO A 250 -47.72 -54.03 -42.96
C PRO A 250 -46.79 -53.95 -41.75
N VAL A 251 -46.42 -55.14 -41.30
CA VAL A 251 -45.72 -55.58 -40.07
C VAL A 251 -44.23 -55.16 -40.04
N PRO A 252 -43.65 -54.91 -38.85
CA PRO A 252 -42.25 -54.51 -38.70
C PRO A 252 -41.29 -55.70 -38.84
N THR A 253 -40.18 -55.49 -39.55
CA THR A 253 -38.98 -56.34 -39.46
C THR A 253 -37.87 -55.52 -38.79
N PRO A 254 -37.21 -56.04 -37.73
CA PRO A 254 -36.20 -55.29 -37.00
C PRO A 254 -34.82 -55.53 -37.62
N ILE A 255 -33.99 -54.49 -37.68
CA ILE A 255 -32.55 -54.62 -37.44
C ILE A 255 -31.98 -53.27 -37.02
N SER A 256 -31.02 -53.38 -36.12
CA SER A 256 -30.49 -52.36 -35.24
C SER A 256 -29.39 -51.49 -35.88
N THR A 257 -29.27 -50.29 -35.32
CA THR A 257 -28.04 -49.57 -34.88
C THR A 257 -27.22 -48.65 -35.81
N MET A 258 -27.04 -47.42 -35.26
CA MET A 258 -26.06 -46.32 -35.48
C MET A 258 -26.27 -45.42 -36.73
N VAL A 259 -26.78 -44.17 -36.66
CA VAL A 259 -26.19 -42.87 -36.19
C VAL A 259 -24.89 -42.47 -36.93
N PRO A 260 -24.69 -41.22 -37.43
CA PRO A 260 -25.55 -40.23 -38.09
C PRO A 260 -24.99 -39.77 -39.48
N THR A 261 -25.73 -38.93 -40.22
CA THR A 261 -25.27 -38.12 -41.39
C THR A 261 -25.68 -36.66 -41.07
N PRO A 262 -24.92 -35.59 -41.39
CA PRO A 262 -24.53 -35.27 -42.76
C PRO A 262 -23.08 -34.82 -42.99
N THR A 263 -22.66 -35.15 -44.21
CA THR A 263 -21.61 -34.56 -45.06
C THR A 263 -21.19 -33.12 -44.75
N PRO A 264 -19.88 -32.84 -44.60
CA PRO A 264 -19.34 -31.49 -44.72
C PRO A 264 -19.34 -31.04 -46.18
N THR A 265 -19.81 -29.82 -46.41
CA THR A 265 -19.66 -29.09 -47.67
C THR A 265 -18.16 -28.89 -47.95
N VAL A 266 -17.69 -29.44 -49.08
CA VAL A 266 -16.33 -29.23 -49.58
C VAL A 266 -16.22 -27.79 -50.09
N VAL A 267 -15.44 -26.97 -49.39
CA VAL A 267 -14.88 -25.71 -49.90
C VAL A 267 -13.66 -26.06 -50.76
N PRO A 268 -13.51 -25.52 -51.98
CA PRO A 268 -12.33 -25.78 -52.82
C PRO A 268 -11.06 -25.21 -52.18
N PRO A 269 -9.91 -25.91 -52.25
CA PRO A 269 -8.64 -25.36 -51.80
C PRO A 269 -8.15 -24.28 -52.77
N THR A 270 -7.76 -23.15 -52.17
CA THR A 270 -6.99 -22.07 -52.79
C THR A 270 -5.69 -22.62 -53.42
N PRO A 271 -5.28 -22.19 -54.63
CA PRO A 271 -4.05 -22.67 -55.26
C PRO A 271 -2.80 -22.36 -54.43
N ALA A 272 -1.92 -23.35 -54.33
CA ALA A 272 -0.59 -23.24 -53.74
C ALA A 272 0.32 -22.31 -54.58
N PRO A 273 1.28 -21.59 -53.95
CA PRO A 273 2.25 -20.79 -54.68
C PRO A 273 3.22 -21.66 -55.47
N THR A 274 3.49 -21.24 -56.70
CA THR A 274 4.40 -21.87 -57.66
C THR A 274 5.86 -21.76 -57.18
N PRO A 275 6.66 -22.85 -57.16
CA PRO A 275 8.08 -22.76 -56.88
C PRO A 275 8.82 -22.16 -58.07
N VAL A 276 9.52 -21.05 -57.84
CA VAL A 276 10.43 -20.43 -58.82
C VAL A 276 11.74 -21.23 -58.83
N ALA A 277 12.13 -21.69 -60.01
CA ALA A 277 13.36 -22.44 -60.24
C ALA A 277 14.59 -21.52 -60.18
N THR A 278 15.56 -21.89 -59.35
CA THR A 278 16.89 -21.28 -59.28
C THR A 278 17.75 -21.73 -60.47
N PRO A 279 18.38 -20.83 -61.26
CA PRO A 279 19.26 -21.21 -62.36
C PRO A 279 20.58 -21.85 -61.90
N ALA A 280 21.09 -22.76 -62.72
CA ALA A 280 22.31 -23.54 -62.55
C ALA A 280 23.61 -22.69 -62.59
N PRO A 281 24.70 -23.10 -61.92
CA PRO A 281 25.99 -22.41 -61.98
C PRO A 281 26.75 -22.75 -63.28
N THR A 282 27.27 -21.71 -63.93
CA THR A 282 28.15 -21.80 -65.11
C THR A 282 29.62 -21.77 -64.65
N PRO A 283 30.55 -22.52 -65.28
CA PRO A 283 31.85 -22.85 -64.68
C PRO A 283 32.89 -21.72 -64.73
N ALA A 284 33.89 -21.87 -63.85
CA ALA A 284 34.98 -20.94 -63.56
C ALA A 284 35.98 -20.77 -64.72
N PRO A 285 36.48 -19.54 -64.96
CA PRO A 285 37.67 -19.32 -65.75
C PRO A 285 38.94 -19.55 -64.91
N THR A 286 39.88 -20.24 -65.52
CA THR A 286 41.20 -20.61 -65.01
C THR A 286 42.12 -19.37 -64.90
N ALA A 287 42.91 -19.33 -63.83
CA ALA A 287 43.83 -18.24 -63.51
C ALA A 287 45.08 -18.21 -64.42
N VAL A 288 45.58 -16.99 -64.68
CA VAL A 288 46.95 -16.71 -65.14
C VAL A 288 47.62 -15.83 -64.06
N PRO A 289 48.86 -16.12 -63.65
CA PRO A 289 49.45 -15.51 -62.46
C PRO A 289 50.16 -14.19 -62.77
N THR A 290 50.11 -13.25 -61.83
CA THR A 290 51.07 -12.13 -61.75
C THR A 290 51.48 -11.89 -60.29
N PRO A 291 52.70 -11.37 -60.05
CA PRO A 291 53.48 -11.69 -58.86
C PRO A 291 53.31 -10.72 -57.70
N SER A 292 53.48 -11.28 -56.50
CA SER A 292 54.19 -10.75 -55.33
C SER A 292 54.11 -9.24 -55.06
N THR A 293 53.37 -8.88 -54.01
CA THR A 293 53.78 -7.83 -53.08
C THR A 293 53.45 -8.26 -51.65
N LEU A 294 54.52 -8.54 -50.89
CA LEU A 294 54.74 -8.42 -49.44
C LEU A 294 53.54 -8.65 -48.49
N PRO A 295 53.63 -9.57 -47.50
CA PRO A 295 52.57 -9.76 -46.53
C PRO A 295 52.48 -8.56 -45.59
N THR A 296 51.38 -7.82 -45.69
CA THR A 296 50.94 -6.90 -44.64
C THR A 296 50.51 -7.74 -43.43
N PRO A 297 51.03 -7.50 -42.21
CA PRO A 297 50.61 -8.27 -41.04
C PRO A 297 49.10 -8.06 -40.82
N THR A 298 48.37 -9.17 -40.78
CA THR A 298 46.96 -9.21 -40.39
C THR A 298 46.81 -8.62 -38.99
N PRO A 299 45.90 -7.65 -38.77
CA PRO A 299 45.68 -7.10 -37.45
C PRO A 299 45.09 -8.21 -36.56
N THR A 300 45.86 -8.64 -35.57
CA THR A 300 45.37 -9.44 -34.46
C THR A 300 44.23 -8.66 -33.81
N ALA A 301 43.02 -9.21 -33.83
CA ALA A 301 41.89 -8.64 -33.12
C ALA A 301 42.24 -8.60 -31.62
N VAL A 302 42.55 -7.40 -31.12
CA VAL A 302 42.64 -7.16 -29.68
C VAL A 302 41.25 -7.44 -29.13
N PRO A 303 41.07 -8.37 -28.18
CA PRO A 303 39.77 -8.62 -27.59
C PRO A 303 39.30 -7.33 -26.94
N THR A 304 38.18 -6.79 -27.42
CA THR A 304 37.46 -5.72 -26.73
C THR A 304 37.18 -6.22 -25.32
N PRO A 305 37.71 -5.57 -24.25
CA PRO A 305 37.39 -5.97 -22.90
C PRO A 305 35.87 -5.93 -22.74
N ALA A 306 35.30 -7.00 -22.19
CA ALA A 306 33.88 -7.05 -21.87
C ALA A 306 33.52 -5.78 -21.08
N PRO A 307 32.37 -5.13 -21.35
CA PRO A 307 31.97 -3.92 -20.65
C PRO A 307 32.00 -4.23 -19.16
N THR A 308 32.94 -3.59 -18.46
CA THR A 308 32.95 -3.62 -17.00
C THR A 308 31.64 -2.94 -16.61
N ALA A 309 30.73 -3.70 -15.98
CA ALA A 309 29.51 -3.14 -15.45
C ALA A 309 29.91 -1.95 -14.57
N VAL A 310 29.61 -0.74 -15.05
CA VAL A 310 29.66 0.45 -14.20
C VAL A 310 28.71 0.11 -13.05
N PRO A 311 29.17 0.08 -11.79
CA PRO A 311 28.26 -0.17 -10.69
C PRO A 311 27.15 0.87 -10.80
N THR A 312 25.92 0.41 -11.01
CA THR A 312 24.73 1.24 -10.84
C THR A 312 24.91 1.96 -9.51
N PRO A 313 24.89 3.30 -9.46
CA PRO A 313 25.05 4.01 -8.19
C PRO A 313 24.03 3.42 -7.23
N THR A 314 24.51 2.85 -6.13
CA THR A 314 23.65 2.36 -5.06
C THR A 314 22.70 3.51 -4.72
N PRO A 315 21.37 3.32 -4.82
CA PRO A 315 20.43 4.35 -4.43
C PRO A 315 20.83 4.86 -3.05
N ALA A 316 20.94 6.17 -2.88
CA ALA A 316 21.17 6.74 -1.56
C ALA A 316 20.13 6.13 -0.61
N PRO A 317 20.55 5.61 0.57
CA PRO A 317 19.60 5.02 1.50
C PRO A 317 18.54 6.10 1.78
N SER A 318 17.27 5.74 1.59
CA SER A 318 16.15 6.57 2.02
C SER A 318 16.17 6.61 3.54
N LEU A 319 16.90 7.58 4.08
CA LEU A 319 16.95 7.84 5.51
C LEU A 319 15.71 8.66 5.87
N THR A 320 14.96 8.17 6.85
CA THR A 320 13.84 8.88 7.44
C THR A 320 14.31 9.62 8.66
N HIS A 321 14.19 10.94 8.63
CA HIS A 321 14.47 11.79 9.78
C HIS A 321 13.33 11.74 10.79
N LEU A 322 13.64 11.50 12.07
CA LEU A 322 12.70 11.45 13.17
C LEU A 322 13.23 12.25 14.36
N ASP A 323 12.39 13.16 14.85
CA ASP A 323 12.67 13.91 16.07
C ASP A 323 11.80 13.41 17.22
N PHE A 324 12.41 13.27 18.40
CA PHE A 324 11.75 12.87 19.62
C PHE A 324 12.05 13.86 20.75
N ASP A 325 10.99 14.33 21.41
CA ASP A 325 11.11 15.01 22.69
C ASP A 325 11.43 13.96 23.77
N ALA A 326 12.55 14.14 24.47
CA ALA A 326 13.06 13.21 25.46
C ALA A 326 12.86 13.75 26.88
N ASN A 327 12.09 13.01 27.69
CA ASN A 327 11.83 13.33 29.09
C ASN A 327 11.99 12.08 29.94
N GLY A 328 12.51 12.18 31.16
CA GLY A 328 12.86 10.97 31.87
C GLY A 328 13.26 11.15 33.32
N THR A 329 13.89 10.11 33.84
CA THR A 329 14.44 10.10 35.19
C THR A 329 15.82 9.45 35.19
N ILE A 330 16.69 9.99 36.03
CA ILE A 330 17.99 9.41 36.34
C ILE A 330 18.03 9.03 37.82
N THR A 331 18.59 7.87 38.15
CA THR A 331 18.77 7.42 39.54
C THR A 331 20.23 7.09 39.79
N LEU A 332 20.78 7.62 40.88
CA LEU A 332 22.14 7.38 41.34
C LEU A 332 22.07 6.73 42.73
N PRO A 333 22.12 5.39 42.83
CA PRO A 333 21.95 4.70 44.11
C PRO A 333 23.02 5.05 45.16
N THR A 334 24.24 5.40 44.74
CA THR A 334 25.35 5.72 45.64
C THR A 334 25.08 6.92 46.55
N ILE A 335 24.20 7.82 46.10
CA ILE A 335 23.76 9.01 46.84
C ILE A 335 22.26 9.01 47.11
N ASN A 336 21.59 7.85 46.97
CA ASN A 336 20.11 7.75 47.01
C ASN A 336 19.42 8.84 46.16
N GLY A 337 20.04 9.21 45.03
CA GLY A 337 19.72 10.40 44.28
C GLY A 337 18.77 10.14 43.14
N LYS A 338 17.85 11.07 42.90
CA LYS A 338 16.94 11.07 41.74
C LYS A 338 16.92 12.44 41.08
N GLY A 339 16.93 12.44 39.75
CA GLY A 339 16.81 13.64 38.93
C GLY A 339 15.78 13.46 37.82
N LYS A 340 15.14 14.56 37.42
CA LYS A 340 14.31 14.59 36.21
C LYS A 340 15.18 14.97 35.02
N VAL A 341 15.02 14.24 33.93
CA VAL A 341 15.68 14.51 32.65
C VAL A 341 14.67 15.18 31.73
N GLY A 342 15.08 16.24 31.05
CA GLY A 342 14.27 16.91 30.03
C GLY A 342 13.77 18.31 30.43
N PRO A 343 13.22 19.07 29.46
CA PRO A 343 13.00 18.65 28.08
C PRO A 343 14.30 18.57 27.27
N GLY A 344 14.54 17.43 26.62
CA GLY A 344 15.64 17.19 25.71
C GLY A 344 15.14 16.83 24.31
N LEU A 345 16.06 16.77 23.35
CA LEU A 345 15.77 16.42 21.95
C LEU A 345 16.66 15.26 21.52
N VAL A 346 16.06 14.26 20.89
CA VAL A 346 16.75 13.17 20.20
C VAL A 346 16.37 13.24 18.74
N SER A 347 17.34 13.47 17.86
CA SER A 347 17.13 13.61 16.43
C SER A 347 17.87 12.49 15.72
N THR A 348 17.16 11.65 14.97
CA THR A 348 17.71 10.43 14.35
C THR A 348 17.34 10.31 12.89
N ASP A 349 18.27 9.77 12.12
CA ASP A 349 18.05 9.31 10.76
C ASP A 349 17.97 7.78 10.77
N VAL A 350 16.78 7.25 10.46
CA VAL A 350 16.50 5.82 10.45
C VAL A 350 16.56 5.29 9.04
N ASN A 351 17.35 4.23 8.84
CA ASN A 351 17.35 3.46 7.62
C ASN A 351 16.21 2.43 7.68
N LEU A 352 15.15 2.68 6.92
CA LEU A 352 13.97 1.82 6.88
C LEU A 352 14.18 0.47 6.15
N LYS A 353 15.40 0.14 5.72
CA LYS A 353 15.72 -1.18 5.14
C LYS A 353 16.17 -2.17 6.20
N ASN A 354 17.05 -1.73 7.09
CA ASN A 354 17.72 -2.59 8.06
C ASN A 354 17.43 -2.20 9.53
N GLY A 355 16.62 -1.16 9.74
CA GLY A 355 16.27 -0.64 11.06
C GLY A 355 17.42 0.04 11.78
N THR A 356 18.59 0.21 11.14
CA THR A 356 19.71 0.94 11.76
C THR A 356 19.41 2.42 11.77
N PHE A 357 19.84 3.11 12.82
CA PHE A 357 19.69 4.56 12.91
C PHE A 357 20.93 5.21 13.50
N SER A 358 21.14 6.46 13.11
CA SER A 358 22.19 7.32 13.65
C SER A 358 21.59 8.68 13.98
N GLY A 359 22.05 9.34 15.03
CA GLY A 359 21.48 10.61 15.44
C GLY A 359 22.31 11.36 16.45
N THR A 360 21.70 12.39 17.02
CA THR A 360 22.28 13.20 18.09
C THR A 360 21.29 13.35 19.23
N THR A 361 21.81 13.54 20.43
CA THR A 361 21.03 13.64 21.66
C THR A 361 21.44 14.89 22.43
N THR A 362 20.51 15.85 22.51
CA THR A 362 20.69 17.06 23.31
C THR A 362 19.87 16.95 24.59
N LEU A 363 20.53 16.71 25.73
CA LEU A 363 19.91 16.70 27.06
C LEU A 363 20.31 17.96 27.84
N PRO A 364 19.38 18.62 28.54
CA PRO A 364 19.70 19.76 29.40
C PRO A 364 20.49 19.30 30.65
N ASP A 365 21.01 20.28 31.40
CA ASP A 365 21.60 20.01 32.71
C ASP A 365 20.56 19.37 33.65
N ILE A 366 20.95 18.29 34.32
CA ILE A 366 20.08 17.48 35.16
C ILE A 366 20.36 17.81 36.63
N THR A 367 19.33 18.25 37.35
CA THR A 367 19.41 18.40 38.82
C THR A 367 19.05 17.08 39.50
N VAL A 368 20.00 16.51 40.22
CA VAL A 368 19.86 15.30 41.02
C VAL A 368 19.77 15.69 42.50
N ASN A 369 18.68 15.29 43.16
CA ASN A 369 18.52 15.43 44.60
C ASN A 369 18.71 14.08 45.26
N GLY A 370 19.62 14.00 46.22
CA GLY A 370 19.97 12.79 46.95
C GLY A 370 20.33 13.08 48.41
N SER A 371 20.88 12.07 49.06
CA SER A 371 21.33 12.12 50.45
C SER A 371 22.59 11.28 50.63
N LEU A 372 23.64 11.86 51.22
CA LEU A 372 24.81 11.11 51.67
C LEU A 372 24.53 10.47 53.02
N PHE A 373 24.87 9.19 53.16
CA PHE A 373 24.67 8.38 54.38
C PHE A 373 23.22 8.33 54.87
N GLY A 374 22.24 8.72 54.05
CA GLY A 374 20.81 8.73 54.40
C GLY A 374 20.33 9.96 55.18
N PHE A 375 21.22 10.86 55.63
CA PHE A 375 20.84 12.02 56.44
C PHE A 375 21.40 13.37 55.95
N ILE A 376 22.38 13.41 55.05
CA ILE A 376 22.98 14.65 54.56
C ILE A 376 22.38 15.00 53.18
N PRO A 377 21.48 15.98 53.07
CA PRO A 377 20.89 16.34 51.79
C PRO A 377 21.97 16.85 50.81
N LEU A 378 21.91 16.34 49.60
CA LEU A 378 22.84 16.63 48.51
C LEU A 378 22.05 17.02 47.25
N THR A 379 22.36 18.17 46.67
CA THR A 379 21.86 18.57 45.35
C THR A 379 23.05 18.68 44.40
N THR A 380 23.00 17.97 43.28
CA THR A 380 24.06 17.95 42.27
C THR A 380 23.48 18.33 40.92
N VAL A 381 24.15 19.22 40.19
CA VAL A 381 23.83 19.52 38.79
C VAL A 381 24.82 18.78 37.91
N ALA A 382 24.30 17.79 37.19
CA ALA A 382 25.06 17.01 36.22
C ALA A 382 24.85 17.57 34.81
N SER A 383 25.89 17.58 33.99
CA SER A 383 25.80 17.91 32.56
C SER A 383 26.09 16.67 31.73
N PHE A 384 25.47 16.59 30.56
CA PHE A 384 25.66 15.50 29.62
C PHE A 384 26.33 16.03 28.36
N THR A 385 27.44 15.44 27.95
CA THR A 385 28.16 15.87 26.74
C THR A 385 28.43 14.66 25.86
N GLU A 386 27.72 14.58 24.75
CA GLU A 386 27.83 13.50 23.76
C GLU A 386 29.21 13.52 23.06
N LEU A 387 29.82 12.35 22.86
CA LEU A 387 31.17 12.17 22.30
C LEU A 387 31.19 11.46 20.94
N GLY A 388 30.05 11.37 20.28
CA GLY A 388 29.86 10.74 18.99
C GLY A 388 28.37 10.53 18.73
N PRO A 389 27.97 10.15 17.50
CA PRO A 389 26.56 9.97 17.19
C PRO A 389 25.93 8.86 18.05
N LEU A 390 24.69 9.08 18.48
CA LEU A 390 23.81 8.02 18.96
C LEU A 390 23.60 7.04 17.81
N THR A 391 23.97 5.78 17.99
CA THR A 391 23.74 4.73 16.97
C THR A 391 22.90 3.62 17.54
N GLY A 392 22.04 3.01 16.73
CA GLY A 392 21.25 1.89 17.22
C GLY A 392 20.58 1.08 16.14
N GLN A 393 19.75 0.15 16.60
CA GLN A 393 18.97 -0.75 15.77
C GLN A 393 17.55 -0.89 16.31
N LEU A 394 16.59 -0.76 15.40
CA LEU A 394 15.18 -1.07 15.60
C LEU A 394 14.93 -2.51 15.13
N ALA A 395 14.41 -3.35 16.02
CA ALA A 395 14.02 -4.70 15.67
C ALA A 395 12.84 -4.72 14.69
N LYS A 396 12.76 -5.75 13.84
CA LYS A 396 11.65 -5.91 12.90
C LYS A 396 10.31 -5.93 13.66
N GLY A 397 9.31 -5.24 13.10
CA GLY A 397 8.02 -5.03 13.76
C GLY A 397 8.01 -3.89 14.78
N ALA A 398 9.07 -3.08 14.84
CA ALA A 398 9.27 -2.04 15.85
C ALA A 398 9.02 -2.55 17.28
N THR A 399 9.41 -3.79 17.57
CA THR A 399 9.07 -4.45 18.83
C THR A 399 10.08 -4.16 19.95
N ASP A 400 11.31 -3.83 19.57
CA ASP A 400 12.40 -3.48 20.46
C ASP A 400 13.33 -2.48 19.79
N LEU A 401 13.97 -1.64 20.59
CA LEU A 401 14.93 -0.63 20.17
C LEU A 401 16.15 -0.77 21.06
N VAL A 402 17.33 -0.84 20.45
CA VAL A 402 18.61 -0.75 21.16
C VAL A 402 19.40 0.42 20.60
N ALA A 403 19.95 1.26 21.49
CA ALA A 403 20.74 2.42 21.12
C ALA A 403 21.98 2.53 22.03
N ASP A 404 23.10 2.88 21.43
CA ASP A 404 24.36 3.08 22.10
C ASP A 404 24.72 4.56 22.07
N LEU A 405 24.87 5.14 23.26
CA LEU A 405 25.26 6.52 23.45
C LEU A 405 26.58 6.58 24.21
N LYS A 406 27.56 7.30 23.65
CA LYS A 406 28.83 7.58 24.32
C LYS A 406 28.86 9.03 24.76
N ALA A 407 29.07 9.26 26.04
CA ALA A 407 29.08 10.61 26.59
C ALA A 407 30.01 10.77 27.78
N ASN A 408 30.45 12.01 27.99
CA ASN A 408 31.03 12.44 29.24
C ASN A 408 29.95 12.98 30.17
N ILE A 409 30.00 12.54 31.42
CA ILE A 409 29.11 13.04 32.47
C ILE A 409 29.89 14.07 33.27
N GLY A 410 29.43 15.32 33.22
CA GLY A 410 29.98 16.44 33.97
C GLY A 410 29.25 16.67 35.29
N VAL A 411 29.95 17.22 36.27
CA VAL A 411 29.40 17.65 37.56
C VAL A 411 29.63 19.16 37.71
N LYS A 412 28.65 19.95 37.27
CA LYS A 412 28.74 21.42 37.24
C LYS A 412 28.70 22.05 38.62
N SER A 413 27.90 21.49 39.53
CA SER A 413 27.86 21.95 40.91
C SER A 413 27.40 20.85 41.86
N VAL A 414 27.92 20.87 43.08
CA VAL A 414 27.47 20.04 44.19
C VAL A 414 27.20 20.93 45.38
N LYS A 415 26.05 20.76 46.01
CA LYS A 415 25.63 21.49 47.20
C LYS A 415 25.25 20.49 48.29
N ALA A 416 25.95 20.54 49.41
CA ALA A 416 25.64 19.78 50.62
C ALA A 416 25.37 20.76 51.76
N LEU A 417 24.36 20.50 52.59
CA LEU A 417 24.03 21.28 53.80
C LEU A 417 23.87 22.80 53.58
N GLY A 418 23.49 23.24 52.38
CA GLY A 418 23.21 24.67 52.13
C GLY A 418 24.43 25.53 51.77
N ILE A 419 25.65 24.98 51.80
CA ILE A 419 26.91 25.72 51.62
C ILE A 419 27.24 25.88 50.11
N LEU A 420 28.04 26.89 49.75
CA LEU A 420 28.48 27.31 48.40
C LEU A 420 28.83 26.16 47.44
N PRO A 421 28.62 26.33 46.11
CA PRO A 421 28.89 25.30 45.11
C PRO A 421 30.35 24.87 45.17
N LEU A 422 30.52 23.57 45.31
CA LEU A 422 31.78 22.96 45.73
C LEU A 422 32.74 22.67 44.55
N THR A 423 32.29 22.76 43.30
CA THR A 423 33.08 22.34 42.12
C THR A 423 33.45 23.50 41.19
N SER A 424 34.51 23.31 40.39
CA SER A 424 35.05 24.28 39.42
C SER A 424 34.26 24.36 38.09
N GLY A 425 33.12 23.69 37.96
CA GLY A 425 32.32 23.64 36.73
C GLY A 425 32.90 22.77 35.60
N SER A 426 34.18 22.37 35.68
CA SER A 426 34.91 21.54 34.69
C SER A 426 34.98 20.05 35.03
N CYS A 427 34.41 19.63 36.17
CA CYS A 427 34.47 18.25 36.65
C CYS A 427 33.74 17.32 35.69
N HIS A 428 34.38 16.25 35.22
CA HIS A 428 33.76 15.27 34.30
C HIS A 428 34.38 13.88 34.44
N THR A 429 33.76 12.87 33.83
CA THR A 429 34.27 11.50 33.81
C THR A 429 35.59 11.39 33.05
N ALA A 430 36.60 10.74 33.65
CA ALA A 430 37.92 10.55 33.06
C ALA A 430 37.91 9.66 31.81
N SER A 431 36.96 8.72 31.74
CA SER A 431 36.70 7.89 30.57
C SER A 431 35.25 8.08 30.11
N PRO A 432 34.97 8.03 28.79
CA PRO A 432 33.61 8.08 28.28
C PRO A 432 32.72 6.99 28.88
N VAL A 433 31.49 7.37 29.22
CA VAL A 433 30.47 6.45 29.69
C VAL A 433 29.70 5.93 28.47
N SER A 434 29.63 4.60 28.36
CA SER A 434 28.76 3.92 27.39
C SER A 434 27.40 3.68 28.02
N ILE A 435 26.34 4.19 27.41
CA ILE A 435 24.95 4.04 27.85
C ILE A 435 24.22 3.24 26.78
N HIS A 436 23.88 2.00 27.12
CA HIS A 436 23.14 1.07 26.26
C HIS A 436 21.64 1.19 26.57
N LEU A 437 20.93 2.01 25.81
CA LEU A 437 19.50 2.23 25.95
C LEU A 437 18.75 1.09 25.24
N ALA A 438 17.79 0.48 25.92
CA ALA A 438 16.91 -0.52 25.34
C ALA A 438 15.44 -0.26 25.69
N SER A 439 14.53 -0.56 24.75
CA SER A 439 13.08 -0.63 25.01
C SER A 439 12.69 -1.89 25.81
N ASN A 440 13.65 -2.80 26.04
CA ASN A 440 13.52 -4.02 26.83
C ASN A 440 12.41 -4.97 26.34
N GLY A 441 12.14 -4.99 25.03
CA GLY A 441 11.24 -5.97 24.42
C GLY A 441 9.80 -5.98 24.95
N LYS A 442 9.33 -4.91 25.59
CA LYS A 442 7.95 -4.80 26.07
C LYS A 442 6.95 -4.36 24.99
N GLY A 443 7.41 -4.14 23.75
CA GLY A 443 6.59 -3.56 22.68
C GLY A 443 6.18 -2.11 22.96
N GLU A 444 6.91 -1.41 23.83
CA GLU A 444 6.59 -0.06 24.30
C GLU A 444 7.16 1.04 23.40
N PHE A 445 8.02 0.72 22.43
CA PHE A 445 8.59 1.68 21.49
C PHE A 445 7.97 1.53 20.10
N SER A 446 7.53 2.64 19.52
CA SER A 446 7.14 2.72 18.11
C SER A 446 7.78 3.97 17.49
N PRO A 447 8.29 3.89 16.25
CA PRO A 447 8.88 5.04 15.57
C PRO A 447 7.88 6.20 15.38
N PHE A 448 6.57 5.98 15.53
CA PHE A 448 5.54 7.02 15.32
C PHE A 448 4.97 7.63 16.58
N SER A 449 5.04 6.94 17.71
CA SER A 449 4.54 7.43 19.00
C SER A 449 5.65 7.64 20.02
N GLY A 450 6.85 7.14 19.73
CA GLY A 450 7.93 7.01 20.70
C GLY A 450 7.69 5.85 21.66
N GLY A 451 8.32 5.92 22.83
CA GLY A 451 8.29 4.88 23.84
C GLY A 451 9.30 5.08 24.95
N THR A 452 9.28 4.19 25.95
CA THR A 452 10.26 4.24 27.04
C THR A 452 11.48 3.39 26.70
N VAL A 453 12.65 4.03 26.78
CA VAL A 453 13.96 3.38 26.69
C VAL A 453 14.67 3.54 28.01
N SER A 454 15.39 2.50 28.43
CA SER A 454 16.12 2.55 29.70
C SER A 454 17.45 1.86 29.60
N SER A 455 18.36 2.27 30.47
CA SER A 455 19.71 1.74 30.56
C SER A 455 20.16 1.71 32.01
N THR A 456 21.05 0.77 32.31
CA THR A 456 21.93 0.84 33.47
C THR A 456 23.36 1.08 33.00
N PHE A 457 24.04 2.03 33.62
CA PHE A 457 25.39 2.44 33.21
C PHE A 457 26.30 2.68 34.43
N ALA A 458 27.59 2.47 34.20
CA ALA A 458 28.62 2.71 35.19
C ALA A 458 29.19 4.11 35.06
N ILE A 459 29.28 4.84 36.18
CA ILE A 459 30.03 6.09 36.24
C ILE A 459 31.43 5.75 36.73
N GLY A 460 32.44 6.08 35.92
CA GLY A 460 33.85 5.92 36.27
C GLY A 460 34.36 7.03 37.18
N SER A 461 35.67 7.08 37.38
CA SER A 461 36.30 8.19 38.11
C SER A 461 36.08 9.53 37.41
N LEU A 462 35.90 10.56 38.20
CA LEU A 462 35.84 11.96 37.80
C LEU A 462 37.24 12.59 37.83
N THR A 463 37.49 13.47 36.89
CA THR A 463 38.70 14.28 36.74
C THR A 463 38.32 15.76 36.65
N ASP A 464 39.32 16.64 36.86
CA ASP A 464 39.18 18.10 36.74
C ASP A 464 38.13 18.72 37.66
N CYS A 465 37.94 18.13 38.84
CA CYS A 465 37.01 18.60 39.86
C CYS A 465 37.66 19.46 40.95
N GLY A 466 38.92 19.85 40.76
CA GLY A 466 39.70 20.64 41.71
C GLY A 466 39.98 19.89 43.02
N LEU A 467 39.96 20.62 44.15
CA LEU A 467 40.27 20.08 45.48
C LEU A 467 39.30 18.97 45.95
N LEU A 468 38.16 18.83 45.29
CA LEU A 468 37.15 17.84 45.64
C LEU A 468 37.20 16.57 44.82
N THR A 469 38.13 16.44 43.89
CA THR A 469 38.28 15.25 43.06
C THR A 469 38.32 13.97 43.90
N GLY A 470 39.07 13.97 45.02
CA GLY A 470 39.12 12.81 45.92
C GLY A 470 37.79 12.49 46.60
N ILE A 471 37.07 13.50 47.08
CA ILE A 471 35.78 13.32 47.77
C ILE A 471 34.70 12.87 46.78
N LEU A 472 34.66 13.47 45.59
CA LEU A 472 33.67 13.12 44.57
C LEU A 472 33.90 11.70 44.03
N ASN A 473 35.16 11.28 43.88
CA ASN A 473 35.52 9.92 43.50
C ASN A 473 35.21 8.87 44.56
N ALA A 474 35.00 9.27 45.82
CA ALA A 474 34.53 8.36 46.86
C ALA A 474 33.01 8.16 46.86
N ILE A 475 32.26 8.98 46.11
CA ILE A 475 30.80 9.10 46.23
C ILE A 475 30.08 8.76 44.92
N PHE A 476 30.50 9.35 43.80
CA PHE A 476 29.77 9.27 42.54
C PHE A 476 30.05 8.02 41.69
N PRO A 477 31.29 7.49 41.63
CA PRO A 477 31.56 6.29 40.85
C PRO A 477 30.75 5.08 41.32
N GLY A 478 30.19 4.32 40.38
CA GLY A 478 29.38 3.16 40.70
C GLY A 478 28.76 2.50 39.45
N PRO A 479 28.48 1.19 39.48
CA PRO A 479 28.02 0.44 38.30
C PRO A 479 26.51 0.46 38.06
N ASN A 480 25.71 0.85 39.05
CA ASN A 480 24.25 0.62 39.07
C ASN A 480 23.43 1.90 38.87
N ASN A 481 23.94 2.88 38.13
CA ASN A 481 23.16 4.07 37.82
C ASN A 481 22.16 3.73 36.73
N SER A 482 20.96 4.30 36.78
CA SER A 482 19.93 4.06 35.79
C SER A 482 19.46 5.34 35.14
N LEU A 483 19.21 5.25 33.83
CA LEU A 483 18.60 6.29 33.02
C LEU A 483 17.37 5.68 32.37
N SER A 484 16.23 6.35 32.52
CA SER A 484 15.00 6.01 31.81
C SER A 484 14.51 7.26 31.09
N LEU A 485 14.35 7.16 29.78
CA LEU A 485 13.86 8.22 28.90
C LEU A 485 12.56 7.76 28.26
N ASN A 486 11.53 8.56 28.42
CA ASN A 486 10.31 8.51 27.62
C ASN A 486 10.51 9.43 26.41
N LEU A 487 10.55 8.81 25.24
CA LEU A 487 10.64 9.47 23.95
C LEU A 487 9.24 9.66 23.41
N VAL A 488 8.91 10.87 22.96
CA VAL A 488 7.64 11.17 22.29
C VAL A 488 7.97 11.77 20.94
N THR A 489 7.41 11.23 19.87
CA THR A 489 7.61 11.78 18.53
C THR A 489 7.19 13.24 18.47
N LYS A 490 8.05 14.08 17.93
CA LYS A 490 7.72 15.46 17.61
C LYS A 490 7.01 15.45 16.27
N ASP A 491 5.76 15.95 16.24
CA ASP A 491 5.08 16.15 14.97
C ASP A 491 5.87 17.19 14.16
N SER A 492 6.49 16.73 13.06
CA SER A 492 7.17 17.59 12.07
C SER A 492 6.21 18.48 11.31
#